data_AF-A0A4Q4XVU0-F1
#
_entry.id   AF-A0A4Q4XVU0-F1
#
_cell.length_a   1.000
_cell.length_b   1.000
_cell.length_c   1.000
_cell.angle_alpha   90.00
_cell.angle_beta   90.00
_cell.angle_gamma   90.00
#
_symmetry.space_group_name_H-M   'P 1'
#
loop_
_entity.id
_entity.type
_entity.pdbx_description
1 polymer ?
#
loop_
_entity_poly.entity_id
_entity_poly.type
_entity_poly.pdbx_seq_one_letter_code
_entity_poly.pdbx_strand_id
1 'polypeptide(L)'
;MASTSPSTKSTNNKRRAGKDISPPPVKRKAQSNISKGAVASFFTPTSQKPKDRTIWTERAPDEDGPETLLVGRYEPAEAGKEDPSHRVKRRKIAAFDFDSTLITTASGKTHGNDAGDWKWWDPGVPARLRQLYHEEEYRVVILSNQGGLKLHADPKGSKGPKNLGSKERERVANFKQKCSAVLAQLDIPTSIYAATGHDNYRKPRTGMWAEVCEDYGVDPAEVDLERSVFVGDAGGRTAQLRPAGGGGGDGNSKKRAVTAKDFSCSDRNFAHNVGIAYKTPEEFFLGEAPREFARDFDLASYPAPAGIDDGNDDDNDGEEAIFERKNPQDLVLFVGPPGAGKSTFYWRHLKPLGYERVNQDALKSRARCLKAAAELLAEGQSVAVDNTNPDPDGRREWVELARRHGVPVRCVWFRVPPALCEHNDIVRALNKSMNPEARSALPKLAFNGYFARFKEPKAKEGFQDVVEVEFKFRGTREEYAIWGRYWT
;
A
#
# COMPACT_ATOMS: atom_id res chain seq x y z
N MET A 1 -6.21 83.34 1.90
CA MET A 1 -6.66 84.58 2.56
C MET A 1 -8.18 84.67 2.41
N ALA A 2 -8.85 85.03 3.50
CA ALA A 2 -10.27 85.40 3.67
C ALA A 2 -11.32 84.38 3.17
N SER A 3 -11.91 83.50 4.00
CA SER A 3 -12.74 83.69 5.20
C SER A 3 -14.07 84.43 4.99
N THR A 4 -15.13 83.60 4.92
CA THR A 4 -16.41 83.69 5.64
C THR A 4 -17.33 84.89 5.44
N SER A 5 -18.62 84.59 5.15
CA SER A 5 -19.80 84.83 6.04
C SER A 5 -21.12 84.72 5.23
N PRO A 6 -22.32 84.67 5.85
CA PRO A 6 -22.76 83.75 6.92
C PRO A 6 -24.22 83.24 6.75
N SER A 7 -24.60 82.28 7.63
CA SER A 7 -25.89 82.08 8.35
C SER A 7 -27.23 82.49 7.70
N THR A 8 -28.30 81.69 7.69
CA THR A 8 -29.13 81.37 8.89
C THR A 8 -30.25 80.36 8.54
N LYS A 9 -30.80 79.74 9.60
CA LYS A 9 -31.71 78.58 9.66
C LYS A 9 -33.14 78.83 9.15
N SER A 10 -33.78 77.77 8.65
CA SER A 10 -35.23 77.60 8.72
C SER A 10 -35.60 76.13 8.91
N THR A 11 -36.27 75.86 10.03
CA THR A 11 -36.90 74.59 10.40
C THR A 11 -38.22 74.41 9.65
N ASN A 12 -38.48 73.22 9.11
CA ASN A 12 -39.86 72.81 8.89
C ASN A 12 -40.06 71.32 9.16
N ASN A 13 -41.06 71.07 10.00
CA ASN A 13 -41.43 69.78 10.59
C ASN A 13 -42.55 69.19 9.71
N LYS A 14 -42.35 68.02 9.10
CA LYS A 14 -43.46 67.24 8.52
C LYS A 14 -43.36 65.76 8.88
N ARG A 15 -44.50 65.30 9.39
CA ARG A 15 -44.80 64.03 10.03
C ARG A 15 -44.58 62.81 9.14
N ARG A 16 -44.19 61.73 9.83
CA ARG A 16 -44.15 60.32 9.44
C ARG A 16 -45.38 59.85 8.67
N ALA A 17 -45.15 59.13 7.59
CA ALA A 17 -46.01 58.05 7.09
C ALA A 17 -45.15 56.78 7.00
N GLY A 18 -45.65 55.68 7.53
CA GLY A 18 -44.91 54.44 7.82
C GLY A 18 -44.43 53.71 6.57
N LYS A 19 -43.21 53.16 6.66
CA LYS A 19 -42.77 52.04 5.84
C LYS A 19 -42.72 50.81 6.76
N ASP A 20 -43.43 49.76 6.35
CA ASP A 20 -43.37 48.44 6.96
C ASP A 20 -41.93 47.92 6.97
N ILE A 21 -41.41 47.66 8.17
CA ILE A 21 -40.12 47.00 8.38
C ILE A 21 -40.44 45.50 8.43
N SER A 22 -40.10 44.77 7.37
CA SER A 22 -40.16 43.30 7.37
C SER A 22 -39.31 42.75 8.53
N PRO A 23 -39.80 41.76 9.31
CA PRO A 23 -38.99 41.18 10.37
C PRO A 23 -37.76 40.47 9.78
N PRO A 24 -36.62 40.46 10.48
CA PRO A 24 -35.41 39.80 10.01
C PRO A 24 -35.67 38.29 9.85
N PRO A 25 -35.01 37.62 8.89
CA PRO A 25 -35.21 36.20 8.65
C PRO A 25 -34.87 35.41 9.91
N VAL A 26 -35.81 34.57 10.34
CA VAL A 26 -35.63 33.65 11.47
C VAL A 26 -34.39 32.81 11.21
N LYS A 27 -33.35 32.98 12.05
CA LYS A 27 -32.17 32.11 12.03
C LYS A 27 -32.65 30.67 12.13
N ARG A 28 -32.53 29.90 11.03
CA ARG A 28 -32.59 28.43 11.10
C ARG A 28 -31.56 28.01 12.14
N LYS A 29 -32.01 27.54 13.31
CA LYS A 29 -31.16 26.82 14.25
C LYS A 29 -30.61 25.64 13.48
N ALA A 30 -29.31 25.66 13.18
CA ALA A 30 -28.62 24.46 12.78
C ALA A 30 -28.84 23.44 13.90
N GLN A 31 -29.59 22.38 13.62
CA GLN A 31 -29.65 21.23 14.51
C GLN A 31 -28.27 20.58 14.42
N SER A 32 -27.44 20.91 15.39
CA SER A 32 -26.19 20.20 15.64
C SER A 32 -26.55 18.76 16.01
N ASN A 33 -26.19 17.79 15.17
CA ASN A 33 -26.18 16.37 15.51
C ASN A 33 -25.04 16.03 16.48
N ILE A 34 -24.79 16.90 17.46
CA ILE A 34 -23.92 16.59 18.58
C ILE A 34 -24.80 15.80 19.55
N SER A 35 -24.48 14.52 19.73
CA SER A 35 -25.16 13.71 20.75
C SER A 35 -25.07 14.43 22.10
N LYS A 36 -26.10 14.32 22.94
CA LYS A 36 -26.07 14.93 24.29
C LYS A 36 -24.81 14.55 25.09
N GLY A 37 -24.21 13.39 24.80
CA GLY A 37 -22.94 12.94 25.37
C GLY A 37 -21.71 13.77 24.96
N ALA A 38 -21.65 14.26 23.71
CA ALA A 38 -20.50 15.01 23.20
C ALA A 38 -20.45 16.48 23.70
N VAL A 39 -21.60 17.07 24.04
CA VAL A 39 -21.62 18.38 24.74
C VAL A 39 -21.22 18.19 26.22
N ALA A 40 -21.66 17.11 26.86
CA ALA A 40 -21.34 16.81 28.25
C ALA A 40 -19.84 16.53 28.47
N SER A 41 -19.15 15.91 27.50
CA SER A 41 -17.70 15.65 27.56
C SER A 41 -16.83 16.91 27.51
N PHE A 42 -17.36 18.04 27.02
CA PHE A 42 -16.62 19.29 26.88
C PHE A 42 -16.51 20.07 28.21
N PHE A 43 -17.46 19.87 29.12
CA PHE A 43 -17.53 20.53 30.44
C PHE A 43 -17.14 19.62 31.60
N THR A 44 -16.77 18.36 31.34
CA THR A 44 -16.37 17.43 32.40
C THR A 44 -14.92 17.70 32.84
N PRO A 45 -14.67 17.86 34.15
CA PRO A 45 -13.31 17.94 34.70
C PRO A 45 -12.46 16.77 34.23
N THR A 46 -11.15 16.96 34.04
CA THR A 46 -10.24 15.90 33.56
C THR A 46 -10.29 14.63 34.43
N SER A 47 -10.63 14.76 35.72
CA SER A 47 -10.83 13.65 36.67
C SER A 47 -12.11 12.83 36.43
N GLN A 48 -13.08 13.36 35.67
CA GLN A 48 -14.37 12.75 35.35
C GLN A 48 -14.50 12.37 33.86
N LYS A 49 -13.52 12.72 33.02
CA LYS A 49 -13.48 12.21 31.65
C LYS A 49 -13.37 10.68 31.69
N PRO A 50 -14.11 9.94 30.83
CA PRO A 50 -13.92 8.51 30.71
C PRO A 50 -12.43 8.23 30.51
N LYS A 51 -11.84 7.39 31.37
CA LYS A 51 -10.46 6.93 31.16
C LYS A 51 -10.38 6.38 29.74
N ASP A 52 -9.32 6.68 28.99
CA ASP A 52 -9.12 5.99 27.70
C ASP A 52 -9.00 4.49 28.01
N ARG A 53 -9.89 3.71 27.39
CA ARG A 53 -10.02 2.26 27.61
C ARG A 53 -9.32 1.49 26.49
N THR A 54 -8.59 2.22 25.65
CA THR A 54 -7.74 1.70 24.58
C THR A 54 -6.31 1.57 25.10
N ILE A 55 -5.79 0.36 25.08
CA ILE A 55 -4.40 0.06 25.41
C ILE A 55 -3.62 0.04 24.10
N TRP A 56 -2.53 0.80 24.04
CA TRP A 56 -1.68 0.90 22.86
C TRP A 56 -0.39 0.12 23.04
N THR A 57 -0.06 -0.71 22.06
CA THR A 57 1.20 -1.46 21.99
C THR A 57 1.81 -1.35 20.60
N GLU A 58 3.12 -1.58 20.51
CA GLU A 58 3.88 -1.54 19.25
C GLU A 58 4.51 -2.92 19.02
N ARG A 59 4.66 -3.33 17.75
CA ARG A 59 5.22 -4.63 17.33
C ARG A 59 6.20 -4.45 16.19
N ALA A 60 7.29 -5.21 16.23
CA ALA A 60 8.27 -5.32 15.15
C ALA A 60 7.96 -6.53 14.26
N PRO A 61 8.27 -6.48 12.95
CA PRO A 61 8.04 -7.61 12.05
C PRO A 61 9.09 -8.72 12.20
N ASP A 62 10.25 -8.39 12.79
CA ASP A 62 11.38 -9.28 13.05
C ASP A 62 11.97 -8.91 14.43
N GLU A 63 12.64 -9.85 15.12
CA GLU A 63 13.22 -9.64 16.47
C GLU A 63 14.18 -8.45 16.55
N ASP A 64 14.92 -8.18 15.48
CA ASP A 64 15.92 -7.09 15.39
C ASP A 64 15.40 -5.84 14.64
N GLY A 65 14.13 -5.84 14.24
CA GLY A 65 13.50 -4.77 13.46
C GLY A 65 12.93 -3.65 14.33
N PRO A 66 12.77 -2.42 13.79
CA PRO A 66 11.99 -1.39 14.48
C PRO A 66 10.51 -1.79 14.51
N GLU A 67 9.78 -1.28 15.49
CA GLU A 67 8.34 -1.48 15.55
C GLU A 67 7.66 -0.70 14.42
N THR A 68 6.84 -1.41 13.64
CA THR A 68 6.15 -0.87 12.46
C THR A 68 4.67 -1.20 12.45
N LEU A 69 4.17 -1.81 13.51
CA LEU A 69 2.75 -2.06 13.72
C LEU A 69 2.32 -1.42 15.05
N LEU A 70 1.38 -0.50 14.96
CA LEU A 70 0.73 0.10 16.12
C LEU A 70 -0.62 -0.60 16.37
N VAL A 71 -0.80 -1.17 17.56
CA VAL A 71 -2.01 -1.89 17.95
C VAL A 71 -2.74 -1.12 19.04
N GLY A 72 -4.03 -0.85 18.85
CA GLY A 72 -4.92 -0.24 19.83
C GLY A 72 -6.02 -1.22 20.21
N ARG A 73 -5.98 -1.76 21.42
CA ARG A 73 -6.96 -2.72 21.95
C ARG A 73 -7.95 -2.04 22.88
N TYR A 74 -9.23 -2.06 22.53
CA TYR A 74 -10.30 -1.50 23.34
C TYR A 74 -11.06 -2.59 24.09
N GLU A 75 -11.26 -2.40 25.40
CA GLU A 75 -12.08 -3.28 26.22
C GLU A 75 -13.25 -2.49 26.85
N PRO A 76 -14.52 -2.88 26.67
CA PRO A 76 -15.72 -2.32 27.33
C PRO A 76 -15.71 -2.45 28.87
N ALA A 77 -16.52 -1.65 29.58
CA ALA A 77 -16.46 -1.51 31.04
C ALA A 77 -16.83 -2.82 31.75
N GLU A 78 -17.68 -3.58 31.07
CA GLU A 78 -18.27 -4.81 31.56
C GLU A 78 -17.53 -6.06 31.06
N ALA A 79 -16.54 -5.94 30.16
CA ALA A 79 -15.89 -7.07 29.48
C ALA A 79 -15.06 -8.01 30.39
N GLY A 80 -14.74 -7.56 31.62
CA GLY A 80 -14.03 -8.35 32.63
C GLY A 80 -14.94 -9.04 33.66
N LYS A 81 -16.26 -8.86 33.57
CA LYS A 81 -17.22 -9.43 34.54
C LYS A 81 -17.89 -10.73 34.05
N GLU A 82 -17.66 -11.12 32.80
CA GLU A 82 -18.14 -12.38 32.26
C GLU A 82 -17.25 -13.56 32.69
N ASP A 83 -17.88 -14.65 33.08
CA ASP A 83 -17.20 -15.90 33.44
C ASP A 83 -16.33 -16.39 32.26
N PRO A 84 -15.02 -16.63 32.46
CA PRO A 84 -14.13 -17.17 31.44
C PRO A 84 -14.64 -18.46 30.78
N SER A 85 -15.39 -19.30 31.51
CA SER A 85 -15.97 -20.55 30.99
C SER A 85 -17.12 -20.33 30.00
N HIS A 86 -17.71 -19.14 29.97
CA HIS A 86 -18.79 -18.74 29.08
C HIS A 86 -18.33 -17.86 27.90
N ARG A 87 -17.01 -17.61 27.76
CA ARG A 87 -16.48 -16.83 26.65
C ARG A 87 -16.61 -17.62 25.34
N VAL A 88 -17.49 -17.15 24.46
CA VAL A 88 -17.65 -17.68 23.10
C VAL A 88 -16.30 -17.61 22.36
N LYS A 89 -15.78 -18.78 21.95
CA LYS A 89 -14.60 -18.90 21.08
C LYS A 89 -14.99 -18.47 19.66
N ARG A 90 -14.79 -17.19 19.35
CA ARG A 90 -15.12 -16.59 18.05
C ARG A 90 -14.13 -17.04 16.98
N ARG A 91 -14.52 -18.05 16.18
CA ARG A 91 -13.73 -18.57 15.04
C ARG A 91 -14.01 -17.83 13.73
N LYS A 92 -15.06 -17.03 13.66
CA LYS A 92 -15.39 -16.17 12.51
C LYS A 92 -14.82 -14.79 12.73
N ILE A 93 -14.09 -14.24 11.76
CA ILE A 93 -13.47 -12.91 11.86
C ILE A 93 -14.09 -12.00 10.81
N ALA A 94 -14.62 -10.86 11.25
CA ALA A 94 -15.02 -9.74 10.41
C ALA A 94 -13.96 -8.66 10.56
N ALA A 95 -13.09 -8.56 9.55
CA ALA A 95 -12.01 -7.59 9.50
C ALA A 95 -12.41 -6.42 8.60
N PHE A 96 -12.05 -5.21 9.01
CA PHE A 96 -12.42 -3.98 8.31
C PHE A 96 -11.17 -3.13 8.06
N ASP A 97 -11.07 -2.53 6.88
CA ASP A 97 -10.25 -1.34 6.73
C ASP A 97 -10.86 -0.18 7.55
N PHE A 98 -10.06 0.86 7.80
CA PHE A 98 -10.47 1.98 8.65
C PHE A 98 -10.95 3.18 7.84
N ASP A 99 -10.05 3.80 7.08
CA ASP A 99 -10.28 5.06 6.39
C ASP A 99 -11.05 4.81 5.09
N SER A 100 -12.11 5.57 4.83
CA SER A 100 -13.06 5.37 3.72
C SER A 100 -13.86 4.05 3.77
N THR A 101 -13.75 3.29 4.87
CA THR A 101 -14.48 2.04 5.09
C THR A 101 -15.41 2.14 6.30
N LEU A 102 -14.85 2.34 7.51
CA LEU A 102 -15.65 2.56 8.71
C LEU A 102 -15.92 4.05 8.93
N ILE A 103 -14.97 4.89 8.55
CA ILE A 103 -15.04 6.34 8.73
C ILE A 103 -14.65 7.08 7.46
N THR A 104 -15.02 8.34 7.36
CA THR A 104 -14.55 9.28 6.34
C THR A 104 -14.25 10.63 6.98
N THR A 105 -13.55 11.51 6.28
CA THR A 105 -13.26 12.85 6.82
C THR A 105 -14.53 13.69 6.93
N ALA A 106 -14.66 14.45 8.02
CA ALA A 106 -15.77 15.38 8.18
C ALA A 106 -15.60 16.60 7.27
N SER A 107 -14.34 16.99 6.99
CA SER A 107 -13.96 18.10 6.14
C SER A 107 -14.11 17.83 4.63
N GLY A 108 -14.25 16.56 4.23
CA GLY A 108 -14.27 16.15 2.82
C GLY A 108 -12.90 16.13 2.15
N LYS A 109 -11.81 16.36 2.90
CA LYS A 109 -10.43 16.17 2.40
C LYS A 109 -10.11 14.68 2.29
N THR A 110 -9.20 14.31 1.40
CA THR A 110 -8.75 12.91 1.29
C THR A 110 -8.07 12.41 2.56
N HIS A 111 -7.38 13.29 3.29
CA HIS A 111 -6.72 12.96 4.55
C HIS A 111 -7.13 13.96 5.63
N GLY A 112 -7.51 13.45 6.81
CA GLY A 112 -7.77 14.27 8.00
C GLY A 112 -6.46 14.70 8.65
N ASN A 113 -6.35 15.98 9.01
CA ASN A 113 -5.16 16.52 9.69
C ASN A 113 -5.35 16.71 11.19
N ASP A 114 -6.57 16.45 11.68
CA ASP A 114 -6.98 16.68 13.06
C ASP A 114 -7.65 15.41 13.62
N ALA A 115 -7.49 15.18 14.93
CA ALA A 115 -8.05 13.99 15.59
C ALA A 115 -9.60 13.93 15.54
N GLY A 116 -10.26 15.08 15.39
CA GLY A 116 -11.71 15.21 15.25
C GLY A 116 -12.22 15.29 13.81
N ASP A 117 -11.34 15.30 12.79
CA ASP A 117 -11.75 15.36 11.39
C ASP A 117 -12.18 13.98 10.85
N TRP A 118 -13.22 13.43 11.45
CA TRP A 118 -13.83 12.18 11.01
C TRP A 118 -15.33 12.15 11.31
N LYS A 119 -16.04 11.33 10.55
CA LYS A 119 -17.41 10.90 10.80
C LYS A 119 -17.56 9.44 10.37
N TRP A 120 -18.58 8.76 10.87
CA TRP A 120 -18.94 7.45 10.35
C TRP A 120 -19.13 7.51 8.83
N TRP A 121 -18.62 6.50 8.13
CA TRP A 121 -18.76 6.39 6.68
C TRP A 121 -20.24 6.34 6.29
N ASP A 122 -21.01 5.52 7.01
CA ASP A 122 -22.47 5.48 6.99
C ASP A 122 -23.03 5.41 8.43
N PRO A 123 -24.19 6.04 8.75
CA PRO A 123 -24.78 5.99 10.08
C PRO A 123 -25.07 4.58 10.62
N GLY A 124 -25.25 3.60 9.75
CA GLY A 124 -25.50 2.20 10.10
C GLY A 124 -24.27 1.41 10.54
N VAL A 125 -23.05 1.91 10.28
CA VAL A 125 -21.79 1.21 10.57
C VAL A 125 -21.70 0.75 12.03
N PRO A 126 -21.92 1.60 13.06
CA PRO A 126 -21.80 1.16 14.45
C PRO A 126 -22.81 0.07 14.83
N ALA A 127 -24.05 0.19 14.34
CA ALA A 127 -25.09 -0.79 14.62
C ALA A 127 -24.73 -2.16 14.01
N ARG A 128 -24.26 -2.18 12.76
CA ARG A 128 -23.84 -3.41 12.08
C ARG A 128 -22.65 -4.08 12.79
N LEU A 129 -21.64 -3.32 13.20
CA LEU A 129 -20.47 -3.87 13.90
C LEU A 129 -20.84 -4.47 15.27
N ARG A 130 -21.74 -3.84 16.01
CA ARG A 130 -22.27 -4.41 17.26
C ARG A 130 -23.07 -5.68 17.02
N GLN A 131 -23.92 -5.69 16.00
CA GLN A 131 -24.69 -6.88 15.60
C GLN A 131 -23.77 -8.07 15.29
N LEU A 132 -22.72 -7.85 14.49
CA LEU A 132 -21.71 -8.86 14.19
C LEU A 132 -21.13 -9.49 15.47
N TYR A 133 -20.80 -8.64 16.45
CA TYR A 133 -20.14 -9.07 17.68
C TYR A 133 -21.08 -9.79 18.68
N HIS A 134 -22.27 -9.25 18.88
CA HIS A 134 -23.22 -9.71 19.90
C HIS A 134 -24.15 -10.82 19.42
N GLU A 135 -24.58 -10.76 18.16
CA GLU A 135 -25.65 -11.64 17.64
C GLU A 135 -25.10 -12.70 16.67
N GLU A 136 -24.07 -12.35 15.90
CA GLU A 136 -23.52 -13.24 14.87
C GLU A 136 -22.18 -13.87 15.27
N GLU A 137 -21.72 -13.67 16.50
CA GLU A 137 -20.51 -14.32 17.06
C GLU A 137 -19.22 -14.06 16.27
N TYR A 138 -19.14 -12.95 15.56
CA TYR A 138 -17.91 -12.53 14.88
C TYR A 138 -16.94 -11.88 15.86
N ARG A 139 -15.64 -12.15 15.65
CA ARG A 139 -14.58 -11.28 16.13
C ARG A 139 -14.48 -10.08 15.17
N VAL A 140 -14.71 -8.88 15.68
CA VAL A 140 -14.60 -7.64 14.90
C VAL A 140 -13.23 -6.99 15.12
N VAL A 141 -12.47 -6.82 14.04
CA VAL A 141 -11.12 -6.20 14.05
C VAL A 141 -10.97 -5.17 12.94
N ILE A 142 -10.04 -4.23 13.12
CA ILE A 142 -9.74 -3.19 12.15
C ILE A 142 -8.27 -3.33 11.71
N LEU A 143 -8.01 -3.47 10.41
CA LEU A 143 -6.67 -3.65 9.84
C LEU A 143 -6.41 -2.53 8.83
N SER A 144 -5.46 -1.63 9.11
CA SER A 144 -5.27 -0.40 8.36
C SER A 144 -3.82 -0.16 7.95
N ASN A 145 -3.61 0.28 6.71
CA ASN A 145 -2.30 0.72 6.22
C ASN A 145 -2.08 2.20 6.54
N GLN A 146 -1.17 2.52 7.47
CA GLN A 146 -0.90 3.86 7.97
C GLN A 146 0.54 4.33 7.68
N GLY A 147 0.97 4.24 6.42
CA GLY A 147 2.34 4.57 5.99
C GLY A 147 2.77 6.03 6.17
N GLY A 148 1.83 6.91 6.53
CA GLY A 148 2.12 8.31 6.91
C GLY A 148 2.54 8.49 8.38
N LEU A 149 2.38 7.46 9.21
CA LEU A 149 2.81 7.44 10.61
C LEU A 149 4.25 6.94 10.69
N LYS A 150 5.02 7.55 11.60
CA LYS A 150 6.36 7.09 11.96
C LYS A 150 6.39 6.92 13.47
N LEU A 151 6.61 5.70 13.94
CA LEU A 151 6.64 5.37 15.36
C LEU A 151 8.02 5.67 15.96
N HIS A 152 9.07 5.31 15.22
CA HIS A 152 10.46 5.53 15.61
C HIS A 152 11.19 6.38 14.57
N ALA A 153 12.31 6.96 14.99
CA ALA A 153 13.20 7.66 14.08
C ALA A 153 14.03 6.67 13.27
N ASP A 154 14.45 7.07 12.07
CA ASP A 154 15.28 6.25 11.20
C ASP A 154 16.67 6.02 11.83
N PRO A 155 17.03 4.78 12.19
CA PRO A 155 18.34 4.46 12.74
C PRO A 155 19.49 4.71 11.74
N LYS A 156 19.19 4.65 10.43
CA LYS A 156 20.15 4.76 9.32
C LYS A 156 20.14 6.15 8.68
N GLY A 157 19.45 7.12 9.27
CA GLY A 157 19.44 8.50 8.79
C GLY A 157 20.84 9.10 8.74
N SER A 158 21.13 9.86 7.67
CA SER A 158 22.43 10.48 7.36
C SER A 158 22.97 11.49 8.40
N LYS A 159 22.32 11.63 9.56
CA LYS A 159 22.70 12.53 10.66
C LYS A 159 22.63 11.86 12.05
N GLY A 160 22.72 10.53 12.13
CA GLY A 160 22.64 9.76 13.37
C GLY A 160 21.21 9.64 13.94
N PRO A 161 20.99 8.85 14.99
CA PRO A 161 19.69 8.69 15.61
C PRO A 161 19.25 10.02 16.23
N LYS A 162 18.22 10.63 15.66
CA LYS A 162 17.54 11.79 16.24
C LYS A 162 16.22 11.34 16.83
N ASN A 163 15.78 11.94 17.93
CA ASN A 163 14.41 11.75 18.38
C ASN A 163 13.43 12.07 17.23
N LEU A 164 12.31 11.35 17.19
CA LEU A 164 11.23 11.59 16.24
C LEU A 164 10.85 13.10 16.22
N GLY A 165 10.50 13.69 15.08
CA GLY A 165 10.13 15.11 15.06
C GLY A 165 8.82 15.37 15.81
N SER A 166 8.61 16.62 16.23
CA SER A 166 7.38 17.00 16.96
C SER A 166 6.11 16.76 16.14
N LYS A 167 6.17 17.03 14.84
CA LYS A 167 5.05 16.82 13.91
C LYS A 167 4.72 15.34 13.74
N GLU A 168 5.71 14.46 13.66
CA GLU A 168 5.45 13.02 13.57
C GLU A 168 4.83 12.48 14.86
N ARG A 169 5.32 12.90 16.04
CA ARG A 169 4.69 12.55 17.33
C ARG A 169 3.25 13.03 17.41
N GLU A 170 2.98 14.26 16.98
CA GLU A 170 1.63 14.82 16.95
C GLU A 170 0.69 14.02 16.04
N ARG A 171 1.17 13.58 14.86
CA ARG A 171 0.38 12.71 13.97
C ARG A 171 0.01 11.38 14.61
N VAL A 172 0.96 10.73 15.30
CA VAL A 172 0.70 9.48 16.02
C VAL A 172 -0.30 9.73 17.16
N ALA A 173 -0.14 10.82 17.92
CA ALA A 173 -1.07 11.18 18.99
C ALA A 173 -2.49 11.45 18.46
N ASN A 174 -2.62 12.20 17.38
CA ASN A 174 -3.90 12.49 16.73
C ASN A 174 -4.56 11.21 16.20
N PHE A 175 -3.78 10.31 15.61
CA PHE A 175 -4.27 9.01 15.16
C PHE A 175 -4.76 8.15 16.34
N LYS A 176 -4.00 8.06 17.44
CA LYS A 176 -4.42 7.35 18.66
C LYS A 176 -5.71 7.92 19.21
N GLN A 177 -5.80 9.25 19.36
CA GLN A 177 -7.01 9.92 19.84
C GLN A 177 -8.23 9.68 18.95
N LYS A 178 -8.06 9.76 17.62
CA LYS A 178 -9.11 9.45 16.64
C LYS A 178 -9.61 8.02 16.80
N CYS A 179 -8.70 7.05 16.85
CA CYS A 179 -9.05 5.64 17.02
C CYS A 179 -9.74 5.38 18.36
N SER A 180 -9.19 5.86 19.48
CA SER A 180 -9.81 5.72 20.81
C SER A 180 -11.25 6.26 20.81
N ALA A 181 -11.51 7.39 20.14
CA ALA A 181 -12.87 7.94 20.03
C ALA A 181 -13.83 7.07 19.19
N VAL A 182 -13.34 6.47 18.10
CA VAL A 182 -14.13 5.52 17.28
C VAL A 182 -14.43 4.25 18.08
N LEU A 183 -13.41 3.62 18.67
CA LEU A 183 -13.57 2.37 19.43
C LEU A 183 -14.49 2.55 20.63
N ALA A 184 -14.37 3.69 21.33
CA ALA A 184 -15.29 4.03 22.42
C ALA A 184 -16.74 4.24 21.97
N GLN A 185 -16.99 4.71 20.74
CA GLN A 185 -18.34 4.78 20.19
C GLN A 185 -18.87 3.40 19.78
N LEU A 186 -18.02 2.47 19.33
CA LEU A 186 -18.43 1.09 19.07
C LEU A 186 -18.81 0.35 20.36
N ASP A 187 -18.04 0.57 21.43
CA ASP A 187 -18.24 -0.01 22.77
C ASP A 187 -18.39 -1.54 22.77
N ILE A 188 -17.57 -2.21 21.95
CA ILE A 188 -17.42 -3.67 21.91
C ILE A 188 -15.93 -4.03 22.04
N PRO A 189 -15.57 -5.23 22.51
CA PRO A 189 -14.18 -5.67 22.51
C PRO A 189 -13.64 -5.76 21.08
N THR A 190 -12.74 -4.85 20.71
CA THR A 190 -12.20 -4.73 19.36
C THR A 190 -10.77 -4.18 19.38
N SER A 191 -10.00 -4.48 18.35
CA SER A 191 -8.62 -4.01 18.18
C SER A 191 -8.47 -3.36 16.81
N ILE A 192 -7.66 -2.30 16.75
CA ILE A 192 -7.12 -1.75 15.50
C ILE A 192 -5.64 -2.10 15.38
N TYR A 193 -5.26 -2.58 14.21
CA TYR A 193 -3.89 -2.88 13.79
C TYR A 193 -3.53 -1.88 12.68
N ALA A 194 -2.54 -1.05 12.92
CA ALA A 194 -2.12 0.02 12.01
C ALA A 194 -0.68 -0.20 11.53
N ALA A 195 -0.53 -0.72 10.31
CA ALA A 195 0.76 -0.98 9.68
C ALA A 195 1.40 0.32 9.19
N THR A 196 2.47 0.77 9.84
CA THR A 196 3.20 2.00 9.51
C THR A 196 4.38 1.78 8.58
N GLY A 197 4.90 0.54 8.52
CA GLY A 197 6.01 0.14 7.66
C GLY A 197 5.60 -0.37 6.26
N HIS A 198 6.60 -0.72 5.46
CA HIS A 198 6.46 -1.40 4.16
C HIS A 198 6.96 -2.85 4.26
N ASP A 199 6.53 -3.54 5.31
CA ASP A 199 6.92 -4.90 5.70
C ASP A 199 5.70 -5.84 5.69
N ASN A 200 5.84 -7.01 6.32
CA ASN A 200 4.82 -8.04 6.34
C ASN A 200 3.47 -7.61 6.95
N TYR A 201 3.42 -6.55 7.76
CA TYR A 201 2.16 -6.04 8.31
C TYR A 201 1.33 -5.28 7.29
N ARG A 202 1.96 -4.67 6.27
CA ARG A 202 1.25 -3.81 5.33
C ARG A 202 0.43 -4.64 4.33
N LYS A 203 -0.89 -4.45 4.29
CA LYS A 203 -1.78 -5.06 3.27
C LYS A 203 -1.24 -4.78 1.86
N PRO A 204 -1.26 -5.74 0.93
CA PRO A 204 -2.01 -7.01 0.98
C PRO A 204 -1.36 -8.16 1.76
N ARG A 205 -0.19 -7.98 2.38
CA ARG A 205 0.47 -9.02 3.18
C ARG A 205 -0.33 -9.35 4.44
N THR A 206 -0.12 -10.56 4.97
CA THR A 206 -0.98 -11.16 6.01
C THR A 206 -0.44 -10.99 7.43
N GLY A 207 0.61 -10.20 7.65
CA GLY A 207 1.21 -10.03 8.98
C GLY A 207 0.21 -9.55 10.03
N MET A 208 -0.62 -8.54 9.72
CA MET A 208 -1.66 -8.08 10.67
C MET A 208 -2.70 -9.18 10.99
N TRP A 209 -2.96 -10.10 10.06
CA TRP A 209 -3.87 -11.22 10.31
C TRP A 209 -3.27 -12.25 11.27
N ALA A 210 -1.97 -12.51 11.15
CA ALA A 210 -1.26 -13.38 12.08
C ALA A 210 -1.32 -12.82 13.51
N GLU A 211 -1.08 -11.52 13.68
CA GLU A 211 -1.20 -10.83 14.97
C GLU A 211 -2.61 -10.89 15.56
N VAL A 212 -3.65 -10.77 14.72
CA VAL A 212 -5.04 -10.97 15.16
C VAL A 212 -5.25 -12.37 15.70
N CYS A 213 -4.76 -13.40 15.01
CA CYS A 213 -4.90 -14.78 15.43
C CYS A 213 -4.19 -15.00 16.78
N GLU A 214 -2.97 -14.49 16.93
CA GLU A 214 -2.18 -14.58 18.16
C GLU A 214 -2.82 -13.84 19.35
N ASP A 215 -3.17 -12.56 19.20
CA ASP A 215 -3.75 -11.72 20.25
C ASP A 215 -5.06 -12.27 20.83
N TYR A 216 -5.80 -13.03 20.00
CA TYR A 216 -7.07 -13.66 20.38
C TYR A 216 -6.96 -15.17 20.65
N GLY A 217 -5.75 -15.74 20.60
CA GLY A 217 -5.51 -17.17 20.87
C GLY A 217 -6.28 -18.10 19.93
N VAL A 218 -6.42 -17.70 18.66
CA VAL A 218 -7.07 -18.49 17.61
C VAL A 218 -5.97 -19.07 16.73
N ASP A 219 -5.87 -20.40 16.69
CA ASP A 219 -5.01 -21.07 15.71
C ASP A 219 -5.51 -20.70 14.29
N PRO A 220 -4.66 -20.20 13.38
CA PRO A 220 -5.05 -19.90 12.00
C PRO A 220 -5.77 -21.05 11.30
N ALA A 221 -5.46 -22.31 11.62
CA ALA A 221 -6.12 -23.50 11.07
C ALA A 221 -7.55 -23.71 11.61
N GLU A 222 -7.89 -23.09 12.74
CA GLU A 222 -9.23 -23.16 13.35
C GLU A 222 -10.16 -22.02 12.91
N VAL A 223 -9.65 -21.03 12.17
CA VAL A 223 -10.46 -19.93 11.67
C VAL A 223 -11.44 -20.44 10.61
N ASP A 224 -12.70 -20.07 10.74
CA ASP A 224 -13.71 -20.31 9.72
C ASP A 224 -13.51 -19.31 8.57
N LEU A 225 -12.62 -19.65 7.63
CA LEU A 225 -12.27 -18.79 6.50
C LEU A 225 -13.46 -18.54 5.57
N GLU A 226 -14.34 -19.54 5.40
CA GLU A 226 -15.52 -19.45 4.52
C GLU A 226 -16.51 -18.39 5.01
N ARG A 227 -16.74 -18.31 6.33
CA ARG A 227 -17.64 -17.32 6.93
C ARG A 227 -16.96 -16.04 7.35
N SER A 228 -15.64 -15.98 7.34
CA SER A 228 -14.87 -14.77 7.62
C SER A 228 -14.90 -13.81 6.42
N VAL A 229 -14.77 -12.52 6.72
CA VAL A 229 -14.89 -11.46 5.70
C VAL A 229 -13.92 -10.33 5.97
N PHE A 230 -13.32 -9.80 4.91
CA PHE A 230 -12.66 -8.50 4.91
C PHE A 230 -13.52 -7.48 4.17
N VAL A 231 -13.76 -6.33 4.81
CA VAL A 231 -14.46 -5.20 4.20
C VAL A 231 -13.50 -4.03 4.06
N GLY A 232 -13.35 -3.48 2.86
CA GLY A 232 -12.44 -2.36 2.63
C GLY A 232 -12.67 -1.65 1.31
N ASP A 233 -12.33 -0.36 1.21
CA ASP A 233 -12.58 0.46 0.03
C ASP A 233 -11.56 0.25 -1.10
N ALA A 234 -10.36 -0.25 -0.77
CA ALA A 234 -9.27 -0.47 -1.72
C ALA A 234 -9.47 -1.76 -2.54
N GLY A 235 -10.56 -1.80 -3.31
CA GLY A 235 -11.05 -2.95 -4.04
C GLY A 235 -10.66 -3.02 -5.50
N GLY A 236 -9.86 -2.08 -6.00
CA GLY A 236 -9.45 -1.99 -7.41
C GLY A 236 -10.60 -1.66 -8.36
N ARG A 237 -11.70 -1.07 -7.88
CA ARG A 237 -12.89 -0.77 -8.71
C ARG A 237 -12.54 0.19 -9.84
N THR A 238 -13.08 -0.07 -11.03
CA THR A 238 -12.88 0.78 -12.21
C THR A 238 -13.74 2.05 -12.14
N ALA A 239 -13.31 3.08 -12.87
CA ALA A 239 -14.07 4.32 -12.97
C ALA A 239 -15.36 4.07 -13.77
N GLN A 240 -16.48 4.61 -13.28
CA GLN A 240 -17.79 4.44 -13.90
C GLN A 240 -18.46 5.79 -14.14
N LEU A 241 -19.15 5.93 -15.27
CA LEU A 241 -19.99 7.08 -15.53
C LEU A 241 -21.28 6.95 -14.71
N ARG A 242 -21.59 7.90 -13.83
CA ARG A 242 -22.92 7.91 -13.19
C ARG A 242 -23.99 8.24 -14.24
N PRO A 243 -25.13 7.53 -14.22
CA PRO A 243 -26.29 7.94 -14.99
C PRO A 243 -26.68 9.38 -14.63
N ALA A 244 -27.03 10.19 -15.63
CA ALA A 244 -27.55 11.53 -15.39
C ALA A 244 -28.92 11.42 -14.72
N GLY A 245 -29.01 11.57 -13.39
CA GLY A 245 -30.31 11.64 -12.70
C GLY A 245 -30.36 11.25 -11.21
N GLY A 246 -29.32 10.64 -10.63
CA GLY A 246 -29.37 10.16 -9.24
C GLY A 246 -28.52 10.96 -8.28
N GLY A 247 -28.99 12.13 -7.82
CA GLY A 247 -28.33 12.88 -6.74
C GLY A 247 -28.89 14.28 -6.58
N GLY A 248 -29.69 14.49 -5.54
CA GLY A 248 -30.19 15.81 -5.14
C GLY A 248 -29.03 16.75 -4.84
N GLY A 249 -28.75 17.64 -5.78
CA GLY A 249 -27.74 18.68 -5.68
C GLY A 249 -28.10 19.81 -6.64
N ASP A 250 -28.53 20.92 -6.07
CA ASP A 250 -28.82 22.24 -6.62
C ASP A 250 -28.42 22.44 -8.09
N GLY A 251 -29.36 22.14 -9.00
CA GLY A 251 -29.71 22.88 -10.23
C GLY A 251 -28.64 23.36 -11.22
N ASN A 252 -27.34 23.13 -11.03
CA ASN A 252 -26.32 23.81 -11.82
C ASN A 252 -25.03 22.99 -12.04
N SER A 253 -25.16 21.74 -12.49
CA SER A 253 -24.06 21.04 -13.18
C SER A 253 -24.54 19.84 -14.02
N LYS A 254 -24.83 20.07 -15.31
CA LYS A 254 -24.94 19.02 -16.34
C LYS A 254 -23.55 18.43 -16.70
N LYS A 255 -22.76 18.01 -15.72
CA LYS A 255 -21.57 17.16 -15.95
C LYS A 255 -21.93 15.75 -15.49
N ARG A 256 -21.79 14.76 -16.37
CA ARG A 256 -21.83 13.33 -15.98
C ARG A 256 -20.83 13.16 -14.83
N ALA A 257 -21.32 12.92 -13.62
CA ALA A 257 -20.45 12.71 -12.48
C ALA A 257 -19.75 11.35 -12.68
N VAL A 258 -18.42 11.35 -12.79
CA VAL A 258 -17.64 10.12 -12.87
C VAL A 258 -17.41 9.64 -11.44
N THR A 259 -17.78 8.40 -11.13
CA THR A 259 -17.27 7.73 -9.93
C THR A 259 -15.83 7.33 -10.24
N ALA A 260 -14.89 7.84 -9.45
CA ALA A 260 -13.46 7.56 -9.64
C ALA A 260 -13.16 6.05 -9.48
N LYS A 261 -12.04 5.63 -10.07
CA LYS A 261 -11.44 4.33 -9.75
C LYS A 261 -10.87 4.34 -8.34
N ASP A 262 -10.76 3.16 -7.73
CA ASP A 262 -10.07 3.03 -6.44
C ASP A 262 -8.57 3.32 -6.61
N PHE A 263 -7.93 3.76 -5.53
CA PHE A 263 -6.51 4.10 -5.54
C PHE A 263 -5.59 2.87 -5.57
N SER A 264 -6.06 1.74 -5.06
CA SER A 264 -5.34 0.46 -5.04
C SER A 264 -6.32 -0.73 -4.97
N CYS A 265 -5.77 -1.94 -4.99
CA CYS A 265 -6.49 -3.21 -4.79
C CYS A 265 -6.04 -3.93 -3.51
N SER A 266 -5.42 -3.21 -2.55
CA SER A 266 -4.73 -3.83 -1.40
C SER A 266 -5.67 -4.58 -0.46
N ASP A 267 -6.92 -4.16 -0.31
CA ASP A 267 -7.89 -4.80 0.59
C ASP A 267 -8.44 -6.10 0.00
N ARG A 268 -8.79 -6.06 -1.29
CA ARG A 268 -9.19 -7.27 -2.04
C ARG A 268 -8.06 -8.29 -2.08
N ASN A 269 -6.84 -7.82 -2.32
CA ASN A 269 -5.66 -8.68 -2.39
C ASN A 269 -5.28 -9.25 -1.01
N PHE A 270 -5.47 -8.48 0.07
CA PHE A 270 -5.34 -8.99 1.45
C PHE A 270 -6.31 -10.14 1.71
N ALA A 271 -7.61 -9.93 1.42
CA ALA A 271 -8.62 -10.96 1.60
C ALA A 271 -8.31 -12.25 0.82
N HIS A 272 -7.84 -12.09 -0.43
CA HIS A 272 -7.38 -13.21 -1.26
C HIS A 272 -6.20 -13.97 -0.62
N ASN A 273 -5.20 -13.25 -0.12
CA ASN A 273 -4.03 -13.88 0.51
C ASN A 273 -4.37 -14.63 1.80
N VAL A 274 -5.36 -14.15 2.56
CA VAL A 274 -5.85 -14.84 3.76
C VAL A 274 -6.78 -16.00 3.38
N GLY A 275 -7.48 -15.93 2.24
CA GLY A 275 -8.46 -16.92 1.80
C GLY A 275 -9.87 -16.68 2.34
N ILE A 276 -10.24 -15.41 2.59
CA ILE A 276 -11.56 -15.02 3.11
C ILE A 276 -12.36 -14.20 2.10
N ALA A 277 -13.66 -14.07 2.32
CA ALA A 277 -14.51 -13.26 1.45
C ALA A 277 -14.09 -11.78 1.50
N TYR A 278 -14.19 -11.10 0.36
CA TYR A 278 -13.99 -9.65 0.26
C TYR A 278 -15.30 -8.95 -0.10
N LYS A 279 -15.57 -7.82 0.54
CA LYS A 279 -16.66 -6.91 0.17
C LYS A 279 -16.20 -5.46 0.24
N THR A 280 -16.81 -4.62 -0.58
CA THR A 280 -16.68 -3.16 -0.44
C THR A 280 -17.60 -2.64 0.68
N PRO A 281 -17.36 -1.43 1.24
CA PRO A 281 -18.25 -0.85 2.24
C PRO A 281 -19.70 -0.73 1.74
N GLU A 282 -19.89 -0.37 0.47
CA GLU A 282 -21.20 -0.26 -0.17
C GLU A 282 -21.91 -1.62 -0.28
N GLU A 283 -21.19 -2.67 -0.70
CA GLU A 283 -21.74 -4.03 -0.74
C GLU A 283 -22.10 -4.56 0.66
N PHE A 284 -21.29 -4.24 1.67
CA PHE A 284 -21.44 -4.80 3.02
C PHE A 284 -22.49 -4.07 3.86
N PHE A 285 -22.45 -2.73 3.88
CA PHE A 285 -23.32 -1.92 4.74
C PHE A 285 -24.62 -1.50 4.04
N LEU A 286 -24.58 -1.27 2.73
CA LEU A 286 -25.74 -0.75 1.97
C LEU A 286 -26.42 -1.83 1.12
N GLY A 287 -25.80 -3.00 0.96
CA GLY A 287 -26.32 -4.08 0.11
C GLY A 287 -26.29 -3.73 -1.38
N GLU A 288 -25.42 -2.81 -1.80
CA GLU A 288 -25.26 -2.46 -3.19
C GLU A 288 -24.67 -3.63 -4.01
N ALA A 289 -24.94 -3.61 -5.32
CA ALA A 289 -24.36 -4.60 -6.24
C ALA A 289 -22.84 -4.38 -6.39
N PRO A 290 -22.05 -5.46 -6.52
CA PRO A 290 -20.62 -5.35 -6.75
C PRO A 290 -20.28 -4.56 -8.01
N ARG A 291 -19.25 -3.72 -7.91
CA ARG A 291 -18.70 -2.97 -9.05
C ARG A 291 -17.58 -3.76 -9.72
N GLU A 292 -17.41 -3.54 -11.02
CA GLU A 292 -16.26 -4.06 -11.77
C GLU A 292 -14.95 -3.55 -11.18
N PHE A 293 -13.94 -4.42 -11.20
CA PHE A 293 -12.60 -4.13 -10.71
C PHE A 293 -11.55 -4.65 -11.69
N ALA A 294 -10.34 -4.12 -11.57
CA ALA A 294 -9.18 -4.60 -12.30
C ALA A 294 -7.95 -4.63 -11.38
N ARG A 295 -7.02 -5.53 -11.67
CA ARG A 295 -5.69 -5.56 -11.05
C ARG A 295 -4.64 -5.19 -12.07
N ASP A 296 -3.64 -4.43 -11.64
CA ASP A 296 -2.45 -4.14 -12.46
C ASP A 296 -1.57 -5.38 -12.67
N PHE A 297 -1.69 -6.37 -11.78
CA PHE A 297 -1.06 -7.68 -11.83
C PHE A 297 -2.05 -8.74 -11.34
N ASP A 298 -2.24 -9.81 -12.11
CA ASP A 298 -3.09 -10.93 -11.72
C ASP A 298 -2.30 -12.25 -11.77
N LEU A 299 -2.38 -13.00 -10.67
CA LEU A 299 -1.78 -14.32 -10.50
C LEU A 299 -2.36 -15.36 -11.46
N ALA A 300 -3.60 -15.16 -11.92
CA ALA A 300 -4.21 -16.05 -12.91
C ALA A 300 -3.42 -16.11 -14.23
N SER A 301 -2.64 -15.06 -14.55
CA SER A 301 -1.78 -15.01 -15.72
C SER A 301 -0.46 -15.78 -15.55
N TYR A 302 -0.17 -16.27 -14.33
CA TYR A 302 1.09 -16.92 -13.98
C TYR A 302 0.83 -18.14 -13.08
N PRO A 303 0.12 -19.17 -13.56
CA PRO A 303 -0.16 -20.37 -12.77
C PRO A 303 1.13 -21.10 -12.40
N ALA A 304 1.04 -21.95 -11.37
CA ALA A 304 2.13 -22.85 -11.00
C ALA A 304 2.53 -23.69 -12.24
N PRO A 305 3.83 -23.77 -12.57
CA PRO A 305 4.31 -24.65 -13.63
C PRO A 305 3.82 -26.09 -13.45
N ALA A 306 3.44 -26.73 -14.55
CA ALA A 306 3.11 -28.16 -14.55
C ALA A 306 4.37 -28.95 -14.18
N GLY A 307 4.26 -29.83 -13.17
CA GLY A 307 5.41 -30.61 -12.68
C GLY A 307 6.36 -29.84 -11.75
N ILE A 308 5.91 -28.75 -11.12
CA ILE A 308 6.65 -28.14 -10.01
C ILE A 308 6.88 -29.19 -8.92
N ASP A 309 8.14 -29.56 -8.70
CA ASP A 309 8.52 -30.62 -7.76
C ASP A 309 8.60 -30.09 -6.32
N ASP A 310 8.39 -31.00 -5.36
CA ASP A 310 8.35 -30.72 -3.91
C ASP A 310 9.77 -30.76 -3.29
N GLY A 311 10.87 -30.81 -4.07
CA GLY A 311 12.19 -30.93 -3.43
C GLY A 311 13.48 -31.00 -4.24
N ASN A 312 13.50 -30.83 -5.57
CA ASN A 312 14.78 -30.79 -6.31
C ASN A 312 14.84 -29.63 -7.29
N ASP A 313 15.55 -28.58 -6.88
CA ASP A 313 15.78 -27.37 -7.68
C ASP A 313 16.98 -27.52 -8.65
N ASP A 314 17.64 -28.68 -8.63
CA ASP A 314 18.94 -28.85 -9.29
C ASP A 314 18.86 -29.20 -10.78
N ASP A 315 17.85 -29.92 -11.27
CA ASP A 315 17.85 -30.36 -12.68
C ASP A 315 16.42 -30.42 -13.25
N ASN A 316 15.87 -29.25 -13.63
CA ASN A 316 14.83 -29.28 -14.67
C ASN A 316 15.51 -29.45 -16.03
N ASP A 317 16.07 -30.66 -16.23
CA ASP A 317 16.83 -31.18 -17.38
C ASP A 317 16.05 -31.21 -18.72
N GLY A 318 14.89 -30.56 -18.78
CA GLY A 318 13.97 -30.62 -19.92
C GLY A 318 13.64 -29.29 -20.62
N GLU A 319 14.08 -28.13 -20.11
CA GLU A 319 13.80 -26.85 -20.77
C GLU A 319 14.93 -26.43 -21.73
N GLU A 320 14.57 -26.08 -22.97
CA GLU A 320 15.48 -25.50 -23.97
C GLU A 320 16.36 -24.41 -23.36
N ALA A 321 17.67 -24.47 -23.63
CA ALA A 321 18.61 -23.44 -23.22
C ALA A 321 18.17 -22.09 -23.78
N ILE A 322 17.64 -21.20 -22.93
CA ILE A 322 17.20 -19.85 -23.34
C ILE A 322 18.37 -19.04 -23.89
N PHE A 323 19.59 -19.37 -23.47
CA PHE A 323 20.80 -18.72 -23.94
C PHE A 323 21.91 -19.73 -24.17
N GLU A 324 22.44 -19.71 -25.39
CA GLU A 324 23.57 -20.54 -25.79
C GLU A 324 24.80 -19.68 -26.09
N ARG A 325 25.98 -20.24 -25.84
CA ARG A 325 27.25 -19.62 -26.20
C ARG A 325 27.44 -19.68 -27.72
N LYS A 326 27.50 -18.52 -28.38
CA LYS A 326 27.68 -18.40 -29.84
C LYS A 326 29.09 -18.01 -30.25
N ASN A 327 29.88 -17.47 -29.33
CA ASN A 327 31.19 -16.91 -29.61
C ASN A 327 32.23 -17.49 -28.63
N PRO A 328 33.50 -17.63 -29.04
CA PRO A 328 34.60 -17.94 -28.13
C PRO A 328 34.72 -16.89 -27.02
N GLN A 329 34.49 -15.62 -27.35
CA GLN A 329 34.46 -14.51 -26.41
C GLN A 329 33.42 -13.49 -26.88
N ASP A 330 32.55 -13.02 -25.97
CA ASP A 330 31.61 -11.93 -26.23
C ASP A 330 31.24 -11.17 -24.94
N LEU A 331 30.60 -10.02 -25.14
CA LEU A 331 29.95 -9.25 -24.08
C LEU A 331 28.43 -9.45 -24.17
N VAL A 332 27.81 -9.92 -23.09
CA VAL A 332 26.35 -10.04 -22.99
C VAL A 332 25.81 -8.89 -22.14
N LEU A 333 24.95 -8.07 -22.72
CA LEU A 333 24.35 -6.91 -22.08
C LEU A 333 22.91 -7.21 -21.68
N PHE A 334 22.62 -7.18 -20.39
CA PHE A 334 21.23 -7.25 -19.92
C PHE A 334 20.52 -5.92 -20.08
N VAL A 335 19.26 -5.98 -20.52
CA VAL A 335 18.36 -4.82 -20.59
C VAL A 335 17.08 -5.20 -19.87
N GLY A 336 16.75 -4.54 -18.77
CA GLY A 336 15.54 -4.87 -18.03
C GLY A 336 15.39 -4.08 -16.72
N PRO A 337 14.16 -3.87 -16.25
CA PRO A 337 13.90 -3.16 -15.01
C PRO A 337 14.49 -3.90 -13.80
N PRO A 338 14.67 -3.23 -12.65
CA PRO A 338 14.83 -3.91 -11.37
C PRO A 338 13.67 -4.90 -11.15
N GLY A 339 13.87 -5.99 -10.40
CA GLY A 339 12.83 -7.01 -10.18
C GLY A 339 12.54 -7.96 -11.37
N ALA A 340 13.18 -7.76 -12.54
CA ALA A 340 12.93 -8.58 -13.73
C ALA A 340 13.60 -9.99 -13.75
N GLY A 341 14.32 -10.38 -12.69
CA GLY A 341 15.00 -11.68 -12.62
C GLY A 341 16.38 -11.76 -13.27
N LYS A 342 16.96 -10.64 -13.72
CA LYS A 342 18.27 -10.55 -14.40
C LYS A 342 19.41 -11.30 -13.68
N SER A 343 19.60 -11.05 -12.40
CA SER A 343 20.66 -11.68 -11.62
C SER A 343 20.47 -13.20 -11.50
N THR A 344 19.23 -13.65 -11.35
CA THR A 344 18.91 -15.09 -11.35
C THR A 344 19.17 -15.71 -12.73
N PHE A 345 18.86 -14.99 -13.82
CA PHE A 345 19.19 -15.43 -15.17
C PHE A 345 20.70 -15.59 -15.37
N TYR A 346 21.51 -14.65 -14.87
CA TYR A 346 22.97 -14.78 -14.89
C TYR A 346 23.43 -16.06 -14.20
N TRP A 347 23.00 -16.28 -12.96
CA TRP A 347 23.45 -17.43 -12.16
C TRP A 347 23.07 -18.76 -12.80
N ARG A 348 21.89 -18.86 -13.40
CA ARG A 348 21.39 -20.10 -14.03
C ARG A 348 21.94 -20.34 -15.44
N HIS A 349 22.06 -19.30 -16.27
CA HIS A 349 22.32 -19.48 -17.70
C HIS A 349 23.71 -19.05 -18.15
N LEU A 350 24.32 -18.02 -17.53
CA LEU A 350 25.61 -17.48 -17.99
C LEU A 350 26.78 -17.92 -17.13
N LYS A 351 26.62 -18.04 -15.80
CA LYS A 351 27.72 -18.52 -14.96
C LYS A 351 28.17 -19.93 -15.34
N PRO A 352 27.28 -20.91 -15.61
CA PRO A 352 27.70 -22.25 -16.05
C PRO A 352 28.41 -22.25 -17.40
N LEU A 353 28.12 -21.27 -18.27
CA LEU A 353 28.79 -21.10 -19.56
C LEU A 353 30.16 -20.39 -19.46
N GLY A 354 30.60 -20.03 -18.25
CA GLY A 354 31.91 -19.43 -17.99
C GLY A 354 31.96 -17.90 -18.17
N TYR A 355 30.82 -17.21 -18.11
CA TYR A 355 30.82 -15.74 -18.12
C TYR A 355 31.19 -15.17 -16.75
N GLU A 356 31.91 -14.06 -16.75
CA GLU A 356 32.17 -13.25 -15.57
C GLU A 356 31.14 -12.13 -15.42
N ARG A 357 30.71 -11.86 -14.17
CA ARG A 357 29.65 -10.90 -13.88
C ARG A 357 30.21 -9.51 -13.63
N VAL A 358 29.67 -8.53 -14.33
CA VAL A 358 29.86 -7.11 -14.01
C VAL A 358 28.52 -6.52 -13.58
N ASN A 359 28.42 -6.09 -12.32
CA ASN A 359 27.21 -5.51 -11.74
C ASN A 359 27.54 -4.21 -10.97
N GLN A 360 26.76 -3.17 -11.24
CA GLN A 360 26.90 -1.86 -10.61
C GLN A 360 26.51 -1.82 -9.13
N ASP A 361 25.63 -2.71 -8.66
CA ASP A 361 25.30 -2.81 -7.24
C ASP A 361 26.56 -3.14 -6.41
N ALA A 362 27.44 -4.02 -6.93
CA ALA A 362 28.71 -4.37 -6.29
C ALA A 362 29.80 -3.30 -6.52
N LEU A 363 29.91 -2.79 -7.76
CA LEU A 363 30.99 -1.88 -8.16
C LEU A 363 30.69 -0.39 -7.86
N LYS A 364 29.45 -0.08 -7.45
CA LYS A 364 28.91 1.23 -7.06
C LYS A 364 28.79 2.27 -8.17
N SER A 365 29.57 2.18 -9.26
CA SER A 365 29.49 3.12 -10.39
C SER A 365 29.66 2.46 -11.75
N ARG A 366 28.99 3.04 -12.75
CA ARG A 366 29.07 2.62 -14.16
C ARG A 366 30.51 2.67 -14.69
N ALA A 367 31.26 3.71 -14.35
CA ALA A 367 32.66 3.83 -14.79
C ALA A 367 33.53 2.67 -14.27
N ARG A 368 33.32 2.23 -13.03
CA ARG A 368 34.00 1.04 -12.48
C ARG A 368 33.54 -0.24 -13.17
N CYS A 369 32.27 -0.34 -13.53
CA CYS A 369 31.76 -1.48 -14.32
C CYS A 369 32.43 -1.56 -15.71
N LEU A 370 32.52 -0.43 -16.42
CA LEU A 370 33.20 -0.38 -17.73
C LEU A 370 34.67 -0.76 -17.61
N LYS A 371 35.37 -0.28 -16.57
CA LYS A 371 36.76 -0.62 -16.31
C LYS A 371 36.93 -2.13 -16.04
N ALA A 372 36.14 -2.70 -15.14
CA ALA A 372 36.19 -4.12 -14.81
C ALA A 372 35.89 -5.01 -16.03
N ALA A 373 34.88 -4.63 -16.83
CA ALA A 373 34.57 -5.33 -18.08
C ALA A 373 35.73 -5.26 -19.09
N ALA A 374 36.40 -4.11 -19.21
CA ALA A 374 37.55 -3.96 -20.10
C ALA A 374 38.73 -4.85 -19.68
N GLU A 375 39.01 -4.94 -18.39
CA GLU A 375 40.06 -5.79 -17.82
C GLU A 375 39.78 -7.27 -18.11
N LEU A 376 38.57 -7.75 -17.80
CA LEU A 376 38.14 -9.13 -18.07
C LEU A 376 38.20 -9.49 -19.56
N LEU A 377 37.75 -8.58 -20.45
CA LEU A 377 37.83 -8.79 -21.89
C LEU A 377 39.27 -8.86 -22.39
N ALA A 378 40.19 -8.06 -21.84
CA ALA A 378 41.61 -8.12 -22.18
C ALA A 378 42.26 -9.44 -21.76
N GLU A 379 41.76 -10.07 -20.69
CA GLU A 379 42.17 -11.39 -20.19
C GLU A 379 41.51 -12.56 -20.95
N GLY A 380 40.78 -12.29 -22.03
CA GLY A 380 40.13 -13.33 -22.84
C GLY A 380 38.82 -13.87 -22.25
N GLN A 381 38.31 -13.28 -21.16
CA GLN A 381 37.07 -13.73 -20.52
C GLN A 381 35.84 -13.19 -21.26
N SER A 382 34.73 -13.93 -21.22
CA SER A 382 33.42 -13.42 -21.66
C SER A 382 32.72 -12.72 -20.50
N VAL A 383 32.02 -11.62 -20.77
CA VAL A 383 31.48 -10.74 -19.70
C VAL A 383 29.97 -10.61 -19.81
N ALA A 384 29.26 -10.81 -18.71
CA ALA A 384 27.84 -10.50 -18.57
C ALA A 384 27.65 -9.22 -17.75
N VAL A 385 27.06 -8.19 -18.36
CA VAL A 385 26.77 -6.92 -17.71
C VAL A 385 25.35 -6.94 -17.14
N ASP A 386 25.25 -7.27 -15.85
CA ASP A 386 24.00 -7.34 -15.09
C ASP A 386 23.66 -5.98 -14.48
N ASN A 387 23.24 -5.05 -15.35
CA ASN A 387 22.70 -3.74 -15.00
C ASN A 387 21.33 -3.54 -15.65
N THR A 388 20.67 -2.41 -15.42
CA THR A 388 19.34 -2.14 -15.99
C THR A 388 19.36 -1.71 -17.45
N ASN A 389 20.32 -0.86 -17.84
CA ASN A 389 20.58 -0.40 -19.21
C ASN A 389 19.33 0.06 -20.01
N PRO A 390 18.50 1.00 -19.48
CA PRO A 390 17.19 1.33 -20.06
C PRO A 390 17.26 2.02 -21.44
N ASP A 391 18.26 2.87 -21.67
CA ASP A 391 18.29 3.79 -22.82
C ASP A 391 19.46 3.53 -23.79
N PRO A 392 19.34 3.94 -25.06
CA PRO A 392 20.34 3.64 -26.09
C PRO A 392 21.68 4.34 -25.86
N ASP A 393 21.68 5.54 -25.28
CA ASP A 393 22.92 6.26 -24.96
C ASP A 393 23.76 5.48 -23.95
N GLY A 394 23.11 4.97 -22.91
CA GLY A 394 23.72 4.09 -21.94
C GLY A 394 24.19 2.76 -22.53
N ARG A 395 23.50 2.20 -23.52
CA ARG A 395 23.92 0.96 -24.19
C ARG A 395 25.09 1.16 -25.14
N ARG A 396 25.17 2.31 -25.81
CA ARG A 396 26.24 2.66 -26.76
C ARG A 396 27.64 2.51 -26.16
N GLU A 397 27.87 2.91 -24.91
CA GLU A 397 29.21 2.79 -24.30
C GLU A 397 29.64 1.32 -24.13
N TRP A 398 28.70 0.39 -23.90
CA TRP A 398 28.99 -1.04 -23.83
C TRP A 398 29.30 -1.62 -25.21
N VAL A 399 28.54 -1.20 -26.22
CA VAL A 399 28.80 -1.58 -27.62
C VAL A 399 30.18 -1.09 -28.06
N GLU A 400 30.53 0.16 -27.74
CA GLU A 400 31.84 0.73 -28.06
C GLU A 400 32.98 0.06 -27.29
N LEU A 401 32.74 -0.37 -26.04
CA LEU A 401 33.70 -1.19 -25.31
C LEU A 401 33.97 -2.52 -26.02
N ALA A 402 32.92 -3.27 -26.37
CA ALA A 402 33.06 -4.54 -27.07
C ALA A 402 33.79 -4.37 -28.42
N ARG A 403 33.45 -3.32 -29.18
CA ARG A 403 34.11 -2.96 -30.44
C ARG A 403 35.61 -2.71 -30.27
N ARG A 404 36.04 -1.99 -29.22
CA ARG A 404 37.47 -1.73 -28.95
C ARG A 404 38.26 -2.98 -28.62
N HIS A 405 37.62 -3.99 -28.02
CA HIS A 405 38.22 -5.29 -27.73
C HIS A 405 38.05 -6.30 -28.88
N GLY A 406 37.40 -5.92 -29.98
CA GLY A 406 37.20 -6.80 -31.14
C GLY A 406 36.26 -7.98 -30.87
N VAL A 407 35.40 -7.89 -29.86
CA VAL A 407 34.45 -8.96 -29.49
C VAL A 407 33.01 -8.60 -29.87
N PRO A 408 32.15 -9.57 -30.22
CA PRO A 408 30.72 -9.34 -30.39
C PRO A 408 30.05 -8.86 -29.10
N VAL A 409 28.97 -8.11 -29.25
CA VAL A 409 28.07 -7.76 -28.15
C VAL A 409 26.67 -8.32 -28.43
N ARG A 410 26.10 -9.01 -27.45
CA ARG A 410 24.76 -9.61 -27.51
C ARG A 410 23.87 -8.99 -26.45
N CYS A 411 22.57 -8.91 -26.72
CA CYS A 411 21.60 -8.34 -25.78
C CYS A 411 20.65 -9.42 -25.27
N VAL A 412 20.42 -9.44 -23.95
CA VAL A 412 19.32 -10.19 -23.34
C VAL A 412 18.33 -9.18 -22.77
N TRP A 413 17.16 -9.09 -23.38
CA TRP A 413 16.12 -8.14 -23.02
C TRP A 413 15.02 -8.81 -22.18
N PHE A 414 14.92 -8.42 -20.93
CA PHE A 414 13.90 -8.88 -19.99
C PHE A 414 12.62 -8.07 -20.17
N ARG A 415 11.67 -8.64 -20.91
CA ARG A 415 10.37 -8.04 -21.22
C ARG A 415 9.36 -8.39 -20.13
N VAL A 416 9.48 -7.70 -18.99
CA VAL A 416 8.65 -7.95 -17.79
C VAL A 416 7.78 -6.71 -17.48
N PRO A 417 6.46 -6.86 -17.28
CA PRO A 417 5.58 -5.75 -16.92
C PRO A 417 5.97 -5.06 -15.60
N PRO A 418 5.73 -3.73 -15.46
CA PRO A 418 6.09 -2.97 -14.26
C PRO A 418 5.54 -3.54 -12.96
N ALA A 419 4.25 -3.89 -12.93
CA ALA A 419 3.60 -4.39 -11.72
C ALA A 419 4.20 -5.72 -11.23
N LEU A 420 4.57 -6.60 -12.16
CA LEU A 420 5.25 -7.86 -11.83
C LEU A 420 6.69 -7.63 -11.35
N CYS A 421 7.38 -6.60 -11.86
CA CYS A 421 8.69 -6.21 -11.34
C CYS A 421 8.61 -5.72 -9.88
N GLU A 422 7.62 -4.88 -9.57
CA GLU A 422 7.36 -4.43 -8.20
C GLU A 422 7.00 -5.62 -7.29
N HIS A 423 6.15 -6.54 -7.76
CA HIS A 423 5.81 -7.77 -7.04
C HIS A 423 7.06 -8.62 -6.73
N ASN A 424 7.87 -8.94 -7.74
CA ASN A 424 9.08 -9.75 -7.57
C ASN A 424 10.09 -9.11 -6.62
N ASP A 425 10.22 -7.80 -6.66
CA ASP A 425 11.12 -7.06 -5.77
C ASP A 425 10.69 -7.19 -4.31
N ILE A 426 9.41 -7.00 -4.02
CA ILE A 426 8.87 -7.19 -2.67
C ILE A 426 8.97 -8.64 -2.22
N VAL A 427 8.64 -9.62 -3.08
CA VAL A 427 8.79 -11.06 -2.76
C VAL A 427 10.21 -11.34 -2.30
N ARG A 428 11.22 -10.90 -3.05
CA ARG A 428 12.62 -11.13 -2.66
C ARG A 428 12.97 -10.37 -1.39
N ALA A 429 12.62 -9.09 -1.31
CA ALA A 429 12.97 -8.26 -0.17
C ALA A 429 12.47 -8.81 1.17
N LEU A 430 11.31 -9.47 1.18
CA LEU A 430 10.65 -9.95 2.39
C LEU A 430 10.77 -11.47 2.62
N ASN A 431 11.42 -12.22 1.71
CA ASN A 431 11.60 -13.67 1.85
C ASN A 431 13.07 -14.05 1.67
N LYS A 432 13.76 -14.32 2.79
CA LYS A 432 15.22 -14.59 2.82
C LYS A 432 15.64 -15.76 1.93
N SER A 433 14.85 -16.84 1.89
CA SER A 433 15.12 -18.01 1.04
C SER A 433 15.22 -17.65 -0.44
N MET A 434 14.40 -16.71 -0.91
CA MET A 434 14.34 -16.29 -2.31
C MET A 434 15.26 -15.10 -2.62
N ASN A 435 16.10 -14.69 -1.66
CA ASN A 435 16.92 -13.47 -1.74
C ASN A 435 18.39 -13.72 -1.36
N PRO A 436 19.11 -14.52 -2.17
CA PRO A 436 20.50 -14.89 -1.88
C PRO A 436 21.46 -13.69 -1.83
N GLU A 437 21.08 -12.57 -2.45
CA GLU A 437 21.88 -11.34 -2.48
C GLU A 437 21.44 -10.31 -1.42
N ALA A 438 20.55 -10.68 -0.48
CA ALA A 438 20.07 -9.84 0.62
C ALA A 438 19.61 -8.43 0.19
N ARG A 439 18.91 -8.33 -0.94
CA ARG A 439 18.44 -7.06 -1.51
C ARG A 439 17.24 -6.52 -0.74
N SER A 440 17.27 -5.23 -0.43
CA SER A 440 16.12 -4.51 0.13
C SER A 440 15.12 -4.12 -0.96
N ALA A 441 13.86 -3.97 -0.58
CA ALA A 441 12.81 -3.46 -1.46
C ALA A 441 13.17 -2.08 -2.04
N LEU A 442 12.89 -1.90 -3.32
CA LEU A 442 13.11 -0.65 -4.02
C LEU A 442 11.87 0.25 -3.95
N PRO A 443 12.04 1.58 -3.84
CA PRO A 443 10.92 2.49 -3.93
C PRO A 443 10.34 2.50 -5.35
N LYS A 444 9.02 2.75 -5.47
CA LYS A 444 8.31 2.87 -6.76
C LYS A 444 9.00 3.83 -7.76
N LEU A 445 9.69 4.85 -7.25
CA LEU A 445 10.47 5.80 -8.07
C LEU A 445 11.58 5.12 -8.89
N ALA A 446 12.20 4.04 -8.38
CA ALA A 446 13.22 3.30 -9.10
C ALA A 446 12.66 2.64 -10.37
N PHE A 447 11.48 2.03 -10.28
CA PHE A 447 10.77 1.43 -11.41
C PHE A 447 10.30 2.50 -12.39
N ASN A 448 9.63 3.54 -11.91
CA ASN A 448 9.18 4.66 -12.74
C ASN A 448 10.34 5.31 -13.51
N GLY A 449 11.47 5.52 -12.83
CA GLY A 449 12.68 6.10 -13.45
C GLY A 449 13.33 5.19 -14.50
N TYR A 450 13.19 3.87 -14.38
CA TYR A 450 13.58 2.95 -15.45
C TYR A 450 12.64 3.09 -16.65
N PHE A 451 11.34 2.90 -16.45
CA PHE A 451 10.36 2.85 -17.54
C PHE A 451 10.21 4.19 -18.27
N ALA A 452 10.42 5.32 -17.60
CA ALA A 452 10.45 6.64 -18.24
C ALA A 452 11.60 6.80 -19.25
N ARG A 453 12.73 6.12 -19.02
CA ARG A 453 13.91 6.17 -19.90
C ARG A 453 13.95 5.03 -20.90
N PHE A 454 13.22 3.95 -20.63
CA PHE A 454 13.31 2.72 -21.40
C PHE A 454 13.05 2.94 -22.89
N LYS A 455 13.96 2.44 -23.72
CA LYS A 455 13.79 2.26 -25.16
C LYS A 455 14.18 0.84 -25.51
N GLU A 456 13.29 0.16 -26.21
CA GLU A 456 13.48 -1.19 -26.73
C GLU A 456 14.86 -1.35 -27.41
N PRO A 457 15.66 -2.36 -27.02
CA PRO A 457 16.96 -2.63 -27.62
C PRO A 457 16.79 -3.14 -29.06
N LYS A 458 17.59 -2.63 -29.98
CA LYS A 458 17.52 -3.01 -31.40
C LYS A 458 18.88 -3.42 -31.94
N ALA A 459 18.92 -4.38 -32.85
CA ALA A 459 20.15 -4.83 -33.51
C ALA A 459 20.97 -3.68 -34.12
N LYS A 460 20.30 -2.64 -34.64
CA LYS A 460 20.94 -1.42 -35.18
C LYS A 460 21.80 -0.63 -34.19
N GLU A 461 21.70 -0.91 -32.89
CA GLU A 461 22.59 -0.34 -31.88
C GLU A 461 23.99 -0.96 -31.89
N GLY A 462 24.20 -2.06 -32.64
CA GLY A 462 25.46 -2.79 -32.75
C GLY A 462 25.43 -4.17 -32.11
N PHE A 463 24.26 -4.68 -31.71
CA PHE A 463 24.12 -6.03 -31.17
C PHE A 463 24.16 -7.10 -32.27
N GLN A 464 24.90 -8.17 -32.03
CA GLN A 464 24.89 -9.38 -32.86
C GLN A 464 23.50 -10.04 -32.85
N ASP A 465 22.89 -10.15 -31.67
CA ASP A 465 21.50 -10.56 -31.50
C ASP A 465 20.86 -9.92 -30.26
N VAL A 466 19.52 -9.90 -30.25
CA VAL A 466 18.68 -9.50 -29.13
C VAL A 466 17.80 -10.69 -28.77
N VAL A 467 18.04 -11.29 -27.61
CA VAL A 467 17.25 -12.38 -27.05
C VAL A 467 16.19 -11.80 -26.13
N GLU A 468 14.92 -11.93 -26.47
CA GLU A 468 13.81 -11.56 -25.60
C GLU A 468 13.58 -12.64 -24.55
N VAL A 469 13.48 -12.22 -23.28
CA VAL A 469 13.19 -13.09 -22.13
C VAL A 469 11.93 -12.57 -21.46
N GLU A 470 10.87 -13.36 -21.54
CA GLU A 470 9.63 -13.15 -20.80
C GLU A 470 9.74 -13.73 -19.39
N PHE A 471 8.89 -13.27 -18.48
CA PHE A 471 8.86 -13.82 -17.13
C PHE A 471 8.18 -15.19 -17.11
N LYS A 472 8.86 -16.16 -16.49
CA LYS A 472 8.30 -17.43 -16.05
C LYS A 472 8.74 -17.68 -14.61
N PHE A 473 7.82 -18.09 -13.75
CA PHE A 473 8.19 -18.53 -12.41
C PHE A 473 9.01 -19.81 -12.51
N ARG A 474 10.10 -19.88 -11.73
CA ARG A 474 11.00 -21.04 -11.68
C ARG A 474 11.57 -21.18 -10.27
N GLY A 475 11.07 -22.16 -9.55
CA GLY A 475 11.41 -22.46 -8.17
C GLY A 475 10.56 -23.62 -7.68
N THR A 476 10.69 -23.95 -6.40
CA THR A 476 9.94 -25.06 -5.79
C THR A 476 8.48 -24.69 -5.56
N ARG A 477 7.67 -25.69 -5.21
CA ARG A 477 6.26 -25.49 -4.86
C ARG A 477 6.09 -24.56 -3.66
N GLU A 478 6.96 -24.65 -2.67
CA GLU A 478 6.99 -23.80 -1.48
C GLU A 478 7.29 -22.35 -1.87
N GLU A 479 8.27 -22.14 -2.75
CA GLU A 479 8.59 -20.82 -3.27
C GLU A 479 7.44 -20.23 -4.10
N TYR A 480 6.73 -21.06 -4.88
CA TYR A 480 5.53 -20.63 -5.57
C TYR A 480 4.40 -20.29 -4.58
N ALA A 481 4.24 -21.04 -3.48
CA ALA A 481 3.25 -20.73 -2.45
C ALA A 481 3.52 -19.37 -1.75
N ILE A 482 4.77 -18.89 -1.77
CA ILE A 482 5.17 -17.56 -1.31
C ILE A 482 4.95 -16.53 -2.43
N TRP A 483 5.52 -16.76 -3.61
CA TRP A 483 5.47 -15.84 -4.74
C TRP A 483 4.05 -15.65 -5.28
N GLY A 484 3.25 -16.70 -5.25
CA GLY A 484 1.86 -16.80 -5.71
C GLY A 484 0.84 -16.16 -4.76
N ARG A 485 1.27 -15.24 -3.89
CA ARG A 485 0.42 -14.36 -3.09
C ARG A 485 0.53 -12.94 -3.63
N TYR A 486 -0.44 -12.07 -3.44
CA TYR A 486 -0.27 -10.66 -3.82
C TYR A 486 0.66 -9.92 -2.84
N TRP A 487 1.74 -9.33 -3.33
CA TRP A 487 2.71 -8.60 -2.49
C TRP A 487 2.61 -7.06 -2.60
N THR A 488 1.93 -6.54 -3.62
CA THR A 488 1.83 -5.09 -3.93
C THR A 488 0.41 -4.59 -4.00
#